data_AF-A0A3P6F7E3-F1
#
_entry.id   AF-A0A3P6F7E3-F1
#
_cell.length_a   1.000
_cell.length_b   1.000
_cell.length_c   1.000
_cell.angle_alpha   90.00
_cell.angle_beta   90.00
_cell.angle_gamma   90.00
#
_symmetry.space_group_name_H-M   'P 1'
#
loop_
_entity.id
_entity.type
_entity.pdbx_description
1 polymer ?
#
loop_
_entity_poly.entity_id
_entity_poly.type
_entity_poly.pdbx_seq_one_letter_code
_entity_poly.pdbx_strand_id
1 'polypeptide(L)'
;MSWMKGDLLSKSRRLVGGLAMREPVWLKAMEASPPPVFPRSNGNLKKIVLPEDSYVRRFARKHPEAKLVDPINTVHAFIPDPARVYGCRVLELTKNGISEDDAMSVANMEYLAERKEMKKAYKRLKELAVLQDKTPPPKPYLSSKTEM
;
A
#
# COMPACT_ATOMS: atom_id res chain seq x y z
N MET A 1 -17.70 -24.88 -38.26
CA MET A 1 -18.27 -23.92 -37.28
C MET A 1 -18.44 -24.64 -35.94
N SER A 2 -17.65 -24.32 -34.91
CA SER A 2 -17.80 -24.96 -33.59
C SER A 2 -19.00 -24.36 -32.86
N TRP A 3 -20.02 -25.17 -32.59
CA TRP A 3 -21.22 -24.78 -31.83
C TRP A 3 -20.91 -24.35 -30.39
N MET A 4 -19.73 -24.71 -29.89
CA MET A 4 -19.31 -24.52 -28.50
C MET A 4 -18.35 -23.35 -28.30
N LYS A 5 -17.96 -22.63 -29.37
CA LYS A 5 -17.02 -21.50 -29.29
C LYS A 5 -17.78 -20.18 -29.08
N GLY A 6 -17.55 -19.50 -27.96
CA GLY A 6 -18.22 -18.25 -27.59
C GLY A 6 -18.09 -17.93 -26.09
N ASP A 7 -18.57 -16.75 -25.68
CA ASP A 7 -18.72 -16.41 -24.26
C ASP A 7 -19.96 -17.07 -23.64
N LEU A 8 -20.06 -17.06 -22.31
CA LEU A 8 -21.15 -17.72 -21.58
C LEU A 8 -22.52 -17.18 -21.99
N LEU A 9 -22.64 -15.85 -22.13
CA LEU A 9 -23.88 -15.16 -22.47
C LEU A 9 -24.37 -15.51 -23.88
N SER A 10 -23.50 -15.48 -24.90
CA SER A 10 -23.91 -15.83 -26.26
C SER A 10 -24.26 -17.32 -26.37
N LYS A 11 -23.59 -18.17 -25.58
CA LYS A 11 -23.88 -19.61 -25.55
C LYS A 11 -25.22 -19.92 -24.91
N SER A 12 -25.53 -19.35 -23.75
CA SER A 12 -26.82 -19.56 -23.07
C SER A 12 -27.98 -19.03 -23.92
N ARG A 13 -27.84 -17.84 -24.53
CA ARG A 13 -28.83 -17.28 -25.45
C ARG A 13 -29.14 -18.22 -26.61
N ARG A 14 -28.10 -18.78 -27.24
CA ARG A 14 -28.26 -19.70 -28.38
C ARG A 14 -28.95 -21.01 -27.98
N LEU A 15 -28.63 -21.56 -26.81
CA LEU A 15 -29.24 -22.81 -26.32
C LEU A 15 -30.71 -22.64 -25.91
N VAL A 16 -31.04 -21.51 -25.28
CA VAL A 16 -32.43 -21.17 -24.92
C VAL A 16 -33.25 -20.88 -26.18
N GLY A 17 -32.71 -20.09 -27.13
CA GLY A 17 -33.38 -19.79 -28.40
C GLY A 17 -33.56 -21.03 -29.30
N GLY A 18 -32.66 -22.01 -29.21
CA GLY A 18 -32.78 -23.31 -29.89
C GLY A 18 -33.62 -24.35 -29.15
N LEU A 19 -34.28 -23.97 -28.05
CA LEU A 19 -35.10 -24.84 -27.20
C LEU A 19 -34.37 -26.06 -26.63
N ALA A 20 -33.03 -26.06 -26.66
CA ALA A 20 -32.19 -27.12 -26.12
C ALA A 20 -32.09 -27.06 -24.59
N MET A 21 -32.40 -25.90 -24.00
CA MET A 21 -32.34 -25.65 -22.56
C MET A 21 -33.46 -24.69 -22.15
N ARG A 22 -34.01 -24.86 -20.94
CA ARG A 22 -34.94 -23.88 -20.36
C ARG A 22 -34.22 -22.58 -20.01
N GLU A 23 -34.92 -21.45 -20.14
CA GLU A 23 -34.36 -20.15 -19.78
C GLU A 23 -33.93 -20.13 -18.30
N PRO A 24 -32.64 -19.91 -18.00
CA PRO A 24 -32.20 -19.84 -16.62
C PRO A 24 -32.60 -18.48 -16.01
N VAL A 25 -32.93 -18.50 -14.72
CA VAL A 25 -33.43 -17.32 -13.98
C VAL A 25 -32.49 -16.11 -14.08
N TRP A 26 -31.18 -16.35 -14.20
CA TRP A 26 -30.16 -15.30 -14.29
C TRP A 26 -29.99 -14.67 -15.68
N LEU A 27 -30.57 -15.24 -16.75
CA LEU A 27 -30.28 -14.80 -18.12
C LEU A 27 -30.69 -13.34 -18.35
N LYS A 28 -31.93 -12.99 -17.99
CA LYS A 28 -32.46 -11.62 -18.16
C LYS A 28 -31.64 -10.58 -17.40
N ALA A 29 -31.21 -10.90 -16.18
CA ALA A 29 -30.37 -10.02 -15.37
C ALA A 29 -29.00 -9.81 -16.02
N MET A 30 -28.40 -10.88 -16.56
CA MET A 30 -27.10 -10.83 -17.22
C MET A 30 -27.14 -10.11 -18.58
N GLU A 31 -28.28 -10.15 -19.29
CA GLU A 31 -28.49 -9.39 -20.52
C GLU A 31 -28.74 -7.90 -20.27
N ALA A 32 -29.48 -7.58 -19.20
CA ALA A 32 -29.67 -6.19 -18.77
C ALA A 32 -28.36 -5.55 -18.29
N SER A 33 -27.50 -6.34 -17.63
CA SER A 33 -26.24 -5.89 -17.05
C SER A 33 -25.09 -6.85 -17.39
N PRO A 34 -24.58 -6.84 -18.63
CA PRO A 34 -23.47 -7.69 -19.02
C PRO A 34 -22.18 -7.29 -18.28
N PRO A 35 -21.24 -8.23 -18.07
CA PRO A 35 -19.97 -7.94 -17.41
C PRO A 35 -19.16 -6.94 -18.24
N PRO A 36 -18.39 -6.05 -17.58
CA PRO A 36 -17.59 -5.05 -18.27
C PRO A 36 -16.52 -5.72 -19.15
N VAL A 37 -16.44 -5.29 -20.41
CA VAL A 37 -15.41 -5.75 -21.34
C VAL A 37 -14.30 -4.70 -21.41
N PHE A 38 -13.09 -5.10 -21.03
CA PHE A 38 -11.91 -4.24 -21.15
C PHE A 38 -11.19 -4.49 -22.49
N PRO A 39 -10.52 -3.49 -23.06
CA PRO A 39 -9.64 -3.69 -24.21
C PRO A 39 -8.61 -4.79 -23.92
N ARG A 40 -8.40 -5.69 -24.89
CA ARG A 40 -7.40 -6.74 -24.75
C ARG A 40 -6.01 -6.10 -24.70
N SER A 41 -5.30 -6.32 -23.60
CA SER A 41 -3.91 -5.88 -23.45
C SER A 41 -2.99 -6.74 -24.32
N ASN A 42 -1.98 -6.12 -24.93
CA ASN A 42 -0.93 -6.80 -25.69
C ASN A 42 0.07 -7.58 -24.80
N GLY A 43 -0.21 -7.72 -23.50
CA GLY A 43 0.67 -8.38 -22.52
C GLY A 43 1.80 -7.49 -21.97
N ASN A 44 1.98 -6.28 -22.50
CA ASN A 44 3.00 -5.34 -22.06
C ASN A 44 2.54 -4.56 -20.81
N LEU A 45 2.65 -5.17 -19.64
CA LEU A 45 2.38 -4.52 -18.36
C LEU A 45 3.51 -3.54 -18.00
N LYS A 46 3.19 -2.25 -17.92
CA LYS A 46 4.15 -1.22 -17.47
C LYS A 46 4.28 -1.28 -15.95
N LYS A 47 5.52 -1.28 -15.46
CA LYS A 47 5.80 -1.14 -14.04
C LYS A 47 5.39 0.26 -13.57
N ILE A 48 4.48 0.34 -12.62
CA ILE A 48 4.15 1.60 -11.93
C ILE A 48 5.31 1.92 -11.00
N VAL A 49 5.83 3.14 -11.12
CA VAL A 49 6.88 3.69 -10.27
C VAL A 49 6.42 5.03 -9.73
N LEU A 50 6.69 5.29 -8.47
CA LEU A 50 6.41 6.59 -7.85
C LEU A 50 7.67 7.46 -7.87
N PRO A 51 7.54 8.79 -7.98
CA PRO A 51 8.69 9.69 -7.97
C PRO A 51 9.56 9.56 -6.71
N GLU A 52 8.96 9.18 -5.58
CA GLU A 52 9.65 9.00 -4.29
C GLU A 52 10.39 7.66 -4.13
N ASP A 53 10.20 6.68 -5.03
CA ASP A 53 10.71 5.31 -4.89
C ASP A 53 12.23 5.23 -4.74
N SER A 54 12.98 6.17 -5.32
CA SER A 54 14.44 6.27 -5.15
C SER A 54 14.81 6.65 -3.71
N TYR A 55 14.14 7.65 -3.14
CA TYR A 55 14.39 8.17 -1.80
C TYR A 55 13.95 7.19 -0.72
N VAL A 56 12.81 6.53 -0.89
CA VAL A 56 12.32 5.47 0.00
C VAL A 56 13.38 4.36 0.14
N ARG A 57 13.97 3.92 -0.98
CA ARG A 57 15.05 2.92 -0.97
C ARG A 57 16.32 3.41 -0.28
N ARG A 58 16.71 4.67 -0.49
CA ARG A 58 17.87 5.28 0.20
C ARG A 58 17.61 5.39 1.71
N PHE A 59 16.41 5.79 2.11
CA PHE A 59 15.98 5.88 3.51
C PHE A 59 16.02 4.52 4.20
N ALA A 60 15.43 3.49 3.60
CA ALA A 60 15.40 2.14 4.17
C ALA A 60 16.80 1.55 4.37
N ARG A 61 17.77 1.91 3.53
CA ARG A 61 19.19 1.56 3.71
C ARG A 61 19.84 2.30 4.88
N LYS A 62 19.47 3.56 5.11
CA LYS A 62 20.03 4.41 6.17
C LYS A 62 19.40 4.11 7.54
N HIS A 63 18.12 3.74 7.56
CA HIS A 63 17.33 3.49 8.76
C HIS A 63 16.66 2.11 8.69
N PRO A 64 17.43 1.00 8.78
CA PRO A 64 16.88 -0.36 8.75
C PRO A 64 15.88 -0.61 9.89
N GLU A 65 16.03 0.09 11.02
CA GLU A 65 15.16 -0.01 12.19
C GLU A 65 13.82 0.73 12.05
N ALA A 66 13.67 1.56 11.01
CA ALA A 66 12.42 2.23 10.66
C ALA A 66 11.46 1.29 9.91
N LYS A 67 11.91 0.07 9.56
CA LYS A 67 11.05 -0.94 8.95
C LYS A 67 9.91 -1.29 9.89
N LEU A 68 8.70 -1.25 9.35
CA LEU A 68 7.49 -1.64 10.06
C LEU A 68 7.46 -3.17 10.22
N VAL A 69 7.16 -3.63 11.44
CA VAL A 69 7.09 -5.06 11.79
C VAL A 69 5.94 -5.74 11.07
N ASP A 70 4.77 -5.09 11.06
CA ASP A 70 3.54 -5.61 10.48
C ASP A 70 2.94 -4.59 9.50
N PRO A 71 3.47 -4.45 8.27
CA PRO A 71 3.06 -3.40 7.34
C PRO A 71 1.56 -3.40 7.04
N ILE A 72 0.92 -4.58 7.02
CA ILE A 72 -0.51 -4.73 6.71
C ILE A 72 -1.41 -4.14 7.81
N ASN A 73 -1.01 -4.27 9.08
CA ASN A 73 -1.79 -3.81 10.23
C ASN A 73 -1.34 -2.43 10.74
N THR A 74 -0.11 -2.02 10.41
CA THR A 74 0.48 -0.75 10.86
C THR A 74 0.37 0.36 9.82
N VAL A 75 0.45 0.03 8.53
CA VAL A 75 0.18 0.96 7.44
C VAL A 75 -1.30 0.94 7.14
N HIS A 76 -1.95 2.05 7.46
CA HIS A 76 -3.35 2.29 7.16
C HIS A 76 -3.45 3.75 6.72
N ALA A 77 -4.59 4.15 6.14
CA ALA A 77 -4.73 5.45 5.49
C ALA A 77 -4.33 6.65 6.38
N PHE A 78 -4.32 6.49 7.71
CA PHE A 78 -4.01 7.53 8.68
C PHE A 78 -2.58 7.51 9.24
N ILE A 79 -1.84 6.40 9.14
CA ILE A 79 -0.44 6.32 9.56
C ILE A 79 0.41 5.90 8.36
N PRO A 80 1.03 6.87 7.67
CA PRO A 80 1.89 6.59 6.52
C PRO A 80 3.20 5.94 6.95
N ASP A 81 3.78 5.14 6.06
CA ASP A 81 5.14 4.60 6.21
C ASP A 81 6.16 5.74 6.35
N PRO A 82 6.99 5.77 7.42
CA PRO A 82 8.03 6.78 7.60
C PRO A 82 8.93 6.97 6.38
N ALA A 83 9.23 5.88 5.66
CA ALA A 83 10.06 5.96 4.46
C ALA A 83 9.36 6.73 3.33
N ARG A 84 8.04 6.58 3.21
CA ARG A 84 7.22 7.33 2.25
C ARG A 84 7.07 8.79 2.65
N VAL A 85 6.85 9.09 3.93
CA VAL A 85 6.81 10.48 4.44
C VAL A 85 8.12 11.20 4.11
N TYR A 86 9.26 10.54 4.38
CA TYR A 86 10.57 11.05 4.02
C TYR A 86 10.69 11.32 2.52
N GLY A 87 10.31 10.36 1.67
CA GLY A 87 10.39 10.50 0.21
C GLY A 87 9.53 11.64 -0.33
N CYS A 88 8.28 11.77 0.13
CA CYS A 88 7.39 12.88 -0.20
C CYS A 88 7.98 14.22 0.25
N ARG A 89 8.57 14.26 1.44
CA ARG A 89 9.20 15.48 1.96
C ARG A 89 10.38 15.96 1.12
N VAL A 90 11.20 15.04 0.64
CA VAL A 90 12.29 15.38 -0.30
C VAL A 90 11.73 15.95 -1.61
N LEU A 91 10.64 15.37 -2.14
CA LEU A 91 9.97 15.89 -3.33
C LEU A 91 9.37 17.30 -3.11
N GLU A 92 8.82 17.57 -1.94
CA GLU A 92 8.31 18.90 -1.60
C GLU A 92 9.43 19.95 -1.56
N LEU A 93 10.54 19.64 -0.89
CA LEU A 93 11.68 20.54 -0.76
C LEU A 93 12.33 20.82 -2.11
N THR A 94 12.51 19.78 -2.93
CA THR A 94 13.06 19.92 -4.29
C THR A 94 12.13 20.71 -5.21
N LYS A 95 10.81 20.53 -5.08
CA LYS A 95 9.81 21.36 -5.79
C LYS A 95 9.92 22.84 -5.43
N ASN A 96 10.36 23.16 -4.21
CA ASN A 96 10.59 24.53 -3.75
C ASN A 96 11.97 25.09 -4.16
N GLY A 97 12.73 24.38 -4.99
CA GLY A 97 14.02 24.85 -5.52
C GLY A 97 15.24 24.50 -4.67
N ILE A 98 15.09 23.65 -3.66
CA ILE A 98 16.21 23.16 -2.85
C ILE A 98 16.93 22.03 -3.61
N SER A 99 18.26 21.97 -3.50
CA SER A 99 19.05 20.89 -4.10
C SER A 99 18.62 19.52 -3.55
N GLU A 100 18.75 18.45 -4.34
CA GLU A 100 18.34 17.10 -3.91
C GLU A 100 19.08 16.66 -2.63
N ASP A 101 20.38 16.90 -2.56
CA ASP A 101 21.21 16.51 -1.43
C ASP A 101 20.85 17.30 -0.17
N ASP A 102 20.62 18.61 -0.28
CA ASP A 102 20.19 19.45 0.84
C ASP A 102 18.78 19.03 1.29
N ALA A 103 17.86 18.80 0.36
CA ALA A 103 16.51 18.33 0.66
C ALA A 103 16.53 16.99 1.40
N MET A 104 17.35 16.04 0.96
CA MET A 104 17.57 14.76 1.63
C MET A 104 18.13 14.92 3.04
N SER A 105 19.05 15.87 3.25
CA SER A 105 19.64 16.15 4.55
C SER A 105 18.62 16.75 5.53
N VAL A 106 17.80 17.70 5.06
CA VAL A 106 16.75 18.37 5.84
C VAL A 106 15.67 17.37 6.23
N ALA A 107 15.14 16.60 5.28
CA ALA A 107 14.14 15.57 5.55
C ALA A 107 14.66 14.52 6.56
N ASN A 108 15.96 14.22 6.53
CA ASN A 108 16.56 13.27 7.46
C ASN A 108 16.70 13.86 8.87
N MET A 109 17.01 15.16 8.96
CA MET A 109 17.04 15.88 10.23
C MET A 109 15.65 15.94 10.86
N GLU A 110 14.61 16.22 10.07
CA GLU A 110 13.20 16.20 10.50
C GLU A 110 12.81 14.82 11.05
N TYR A 111 13.07 13.75 10.30
CA TYR A 111 12.82 12.37 10.74
C TYR A 111 13.52 12.03 12.07
N LEU A 112 14.80 12.41 12.22
CA LEU A 112 15.54 12.14 13.45
C LEU A 112 15.00 12.92 14.65
N ALA A 113 14.51 14.15 14.44
CA ALA A 113 13.88 14.96 15.47
C ALA A 113 12.56 14.32 15.93
N GLU A 114 11.67 13.96 15.00
CA GLU A 114 10.41 13.27 15.30
C GLU A 114 10.66 11.96 16.08
N ARG A 115 11.64 11.18 15.62
CA ARG A 115 12.01 9.93 16.28
C ARG A 115 12.53 10.14 17.70
N LYS A 116 13.30 11.21 17.95
CA LYS A 116 13.77 11.56 19.30
C LYS A 116 12.59 11.89 20.21
N GLU A 117 11.65 12.69 19.75
CA GLU A 117 10.45 13.04 20.53
C GLU A 117 9.56 11.83 20.78
N MET A 118 9.35 10.97 19.78
CA MET A 118 8.58 9.74 19.94
C MET A 118 9.21 8.79 20.97
N LYS A 119 10.55 8.71 21.02
CA LYS A 119 11.27 7.94 22.06
C LYS A 119 11.07 8.55 23.45
N LYS A 120 11.08 9.88 23.60
CA LYS A 120 10.79 10.56 24.88
C LYS A 120 9.35 10.31 25.32
N ALA A 121 8.39 10.45 24.41
CA ALA A 121 6.99 10.17 24.68
C ALA A 121 6.78 8.73 25.12
N TYR A 122 7.39 7.76 24.42
CA TYR A 122 7.34 6.35 24.79
C TYR A 122 7.91 6.09 26.20
N LYS A 123 9.06 6.68 26.55
CA LYS A 123 9.63 6.55 27.90
C LYS A 123 8.66 7.04 28.97
N ARG A 124 8.06 8.22 28.76
CA ARG A 124 7.08 8.79 29.68
C ARG A 124 5.83 7.91 29.82
N LEU A 125 5.30 7.39 28.70
CA LEU A 125 4.16 6.48 28.72
C LEU A 125 4.50 5.16 29.45
N LYS A 126 5.72 4.66 29.28
CA LYS A 126 6.20 3.46 29.98
C LYS A 126 6.29 3.70 31.49
N GLU A 127 6.84 4.82 31.92
CA GLU A 127 6.90 5.20 33.34
C GLU A 127 5.51 5.30 33.96
N LEU A 128 4.57 5.94 33.25
CA LEU A 128 3.17 6.03 33.69
C LEU A 128 2.48 4.67 33.76
N ALA A 129 2.73 3.77 32.80
CA ALA A 129 2.16 2.42 32.82
C ALA A 129 2.66 1.61 34.04
N VAL A 130 3.94 1.73 34.37
CA VAL A 130 4.52 1.09 35.58
C VAL A 130 3.87 1.64 36.85
N LEU A 131 3.68 2.97 36.96
CA LEU A 131 3.01 3.59 38.11
C LEU A 131 1.53 3.18 38.25
N GLN A 132 0.89 2.75 37.16
CA GLN A 132 -0.51 2.33 37.13
C GLN A 132 -0.68 0.80 37.17
N ASP A 133 0.39 0.03 37.34
CA ASP A 133 0.41 -1.43 37.24
C ASP A 133 -0.20 -1.97 35.92
N LYS A 134 -0.04 -1.21 34.83
CA LYS A 134 -0.51 -1.57 33.48
C LYS A 134 0.63 -2.03 32.59
N THR A 135 0.28 -2.80 31.56
CA THR A 135 1.23 -3.17 30.51
C THR A 135 1.66 -1.93 29.72
N PRO A 136 2.96 -1.75 29.46
CA PRO A 136 3.43 -0.61 28.70
C PRO A 136 3.00 -0.73 27.22
N PRO A 137 2.85 0.40 26.51
CA PRO A 137 2.51 0.37 25.10
C PRO A 137 3.58 -0.37 24.27
N PRO A 138 3.23 -0.85 23.07
CA PRO A 138 4.18 -1.46 22.17
C PRO A 138 5.30 -0.47 21.80
N LYS A 139 6.51 -0.99 21.57
CA LYS A 139 7.64 -0.15 21.17
C LYS A 139 7.35 0.46 19.80
N PRO A 140 7.61 1.77 19.62
CA PRO A 140 7.32 2.44 18.35
C PRO A 140 8.25 2.02 17.20
N TYR A 141 9.44 1.48 17.50
CA TYR A 141 10.42 1.04 16.51
C TYR A 141 11.06 -0.29 16.96
N LEU A 142 11.47 -1.09 15.97
CA LEU A 142 12.23 -2.30 16.23
C LEU A 142 13.58 -1.96 16.87
N SER A 143 13.95 -2.77 17.86
CA SER A 143 15.31 -2.77 18.37
C SER A 143 16.14 -3.66 17.46
N SER A 144 17.25 -3.14 16.94
CA SER A 144 18.22 -3.83 16.06
C SER A 144 18.91 -5.05 16.69
N LYS A 145 18.46 -5.52 17.86
CA LYS A 145 19.10 -6.58 18.67
C LYS A 145 18.28 -7.87 18.75
N THR A 146 17.19 -8.00 18.00
CA THR A 146 16.22 -9.09 18.19
C THR A 146 16.06 -9.98 16.94
N GLU A 147 16.97 -9.83 15.97
CA GLU A 147 17.11 -10.73 14.82
C GLU A 147 18.55 -11.29 14.81
N MET A 148 18.84 -12.15 15.78
CA MET A 148 19.86 -13.19 15.72
C MET A 148 19.31 -14.44 16.39
#